data_AF-A0A7K0FLV1-F1
#
_entry.id   AF-A0A7K0FLV1-F1
#
_cell.length_a   1.000
_cell.length_b   1.000
_cell.length_c   1.000
_cell.angle_alpha   90.00
_cell.angle_beta   90.00
_cell.angle_gamma   90.00
#
_symmetry.space_group_name_H-M   'P 1'
#
loop_
_entity.id
_entity.type
_entity.pdbx_description
1 polymer ?
#
loop_
_entity_poly.entity_id
_entity_poly.type
_entity_poly.pdbx_seq_one_letter_code
_entity_poly.pdbx_strand_id
1 'polypeptide(L)' 'MNKEILYLVVRAEVNSNLGNIPEIIQELEKEAVIVLSDTTNIQVLNTHILFTRFNSPKHDNNGTSN' A
#
# COMPACT_ATOMS: atom_id res chain seq x y z
N MET A 1 -4.12 27.82 -17.25
CA MET A 1 -3.09 27.33 -16.31
C MET A 1 -3.01 25.82 -16.47
N ASN A 2 -1.87 25.29 -16.91
CA ASN A 2 -1.62 23.84 -16.86
C ASN A 2 -1.44 23.45 -15.40
N LYS A 3 -2.27 22.52 -14.92
CA LYS A 3 -2.07 21.90 -13.62
C LYS A 3 -1.17 20.70 -13.81
N GLU A 4 0.03 20.74 -13.24
CA GLU A 4 0.91 19.60 -13.16
C GLU A 4 0.62 18.86 -11.85
N ILE A 5 0.44 17.54 -11.95
CA ILE A 5 0.14 16.67 -10.80
C ILE A 5 1.33 15.72 -10.64
N LEU A 6 1.92 15.74 -9.44
CA LEU A 6 2.98 14.80 -9.05
C LEU A 6 2.36 13.67 -8.23
N TYR A 7 2.69 12.42 -8.60
CA TYR A 7 2.36 11.23 -7.81
C TYR A 7 3.64 10.72 -7.12
N LEU A 8 3.60 10.59 -5.79
CA LEU A 8 4.67 10.03 -4.98
C LEU A 8 4.28 8.62 -4.52
N VAL A 9 5.17 7.63 -4.73
CA VAL A 9 4.96 6.25 -4.27
C VAL A 9 5.91 5.95 -3.12
N VAL A 10 5.35 5.57 -1.98
CA VAL A 10 6.11 5.14 -0.81
C VAL A 10 5.98 3.63 -0.67
N ARG A 11 7.11 2.93 -0.58
CA ARG A 11 7.15 1.51 -0.25
C ARG A 11 7.45 1.36 1.24
N ALA A 12 6.55 0.71 1.96
CA ALA A 12 6.73 0.34 3.36
C ALA A 12 6.87 -1.18 3.48
N GLU A 13 7.75 -1.62 4.36
CA GLU A 13 7.84 -3.01 4.80
C GLU A 13 7.29 -3.08 6.22
N VAL A 14 6.36 -4.01 6.46
CA VAL A 14 5.59 -4.08 7.71
C VAL A 14 5.78 -5.46 8.30
N ASN A 15 6.24 -5.50 9.55
CA ASN A 15 6.17 -6.70 10.36
C ASN A 15 4.86 -6.69 11.15
N SER A 16 4.15 -7.81 11.19
CA SER A 16 2.88 -7.91 11.91
C SER A 16 2.78 -9.23 12.67
N ASN A 17 2.07 -9.18 13.79
CA ASN A 17 1.70 -10.37 14.56
C ASN A 17 0.35 -10.95 14.10
N LEU A 18 -0.31 -10.31 13.13
CA LEU A 18 -1.59 -10.77 12.57
C LEU A 18 -1.36 -11.92 11.60
N GLY A 19 -2.33 -12.86 11.57
CA GLY A 19 -2.18 -14.12 10.86
C GLY A 19 -2.40 -14.05 9.35
N ASN A 20 -2.95 -12.95 8.84
CA ASN A 20 -3.23 -12.80 7.41
C ASN A 20 -3.16 -11.35 6.92
N ILE A 21 -2.87 -11.21 5.62
CA ILE A 21 -2.73 -9.91 4.94
C ILE A 21 -4.02 -9.05 5.00
N PRO A 22 -5.24 -9.59 4.83
CA PRO A 22 -6.46 -8.78 4.95
C PRO A 22 -6.62 -8.07 6.29
N GLU A 23 -6.33 -8.73 7.41
CA GLU A 23 -6.38 -8.12 8.74
C GLU A 23 -5.35 -6.99 8.87
N ILE A 24 -4.13 -7.21 8.36
CA ILE A 24 -3.07 -6.19 8.34
C ILE A 24 -3.50 -4.96 7.54
N ILE A 25 -4.07 -5.17 6.35
CA ILE A 25 -4.58 -4.06 5.52
C ILE A 25 -5.68 -3.32 6.28
N GLN A 26 -6.62 -4.03 6.88
CA GLN A 26 -7.73 -3.40 7.60
C GLN A 26 -7.26 -2.59 8.81
N GLU A 27 -6.27 -3.08 9.56
CA GLU A 27 -5.66 -2.34 10.68
C GLU A 27 -4.96 -1.09 10.17
N LEU A 28 -4.15 -1.20 9.12
CA LEU A 28 -3.46 -0.05 8.53
C LEU A 28 -4.43 0.98 7.94
N GLU A 29 -5.53 0.55 7.32
CA GLU A 29 -6.57 1.46 6.79
C GLU A 29 -7.28 2.25 7.90
N LYS A 30 -7.44 1.65 9.09
CA LYS A 30 -8.15 2.29 10.21
C LYS A 30 -7.24 3.12 11.10
N GLU A 31 -6.02 2.66 11.33
CA GLU A 31 -5.17 3.17 12.41
C GLU A 31 -3.89 3.82 11.91
N ALA A 32 -3.42 3.52 10.69
CA ALA A 32 -2.18 4.11 10.20
C ALA A 32 -2.37 5.59 9.86
N VAL A 33 -1.45 6.42 10.34
CA VAL A 33 -1.38 7.84 10.02
C VAL A 33 -0.15 8.07 9.15
N ILE A 34 -0.37 8.49 7.90
CA ILE A 34 0.70 9.00 7.03
C ILE A 34 0.64 10.53 7.05
N VAL A 35 1.74 11.15 7.50
CA VAL A 35 1.89 12.60 7.49
C VAL A 35 2.87 12.98 6.40
N LEU A 36 2.39 13.70 5.40
CA LEU A 36 3.23 14.43 4.44
C LEU A 36 2.99 15.92 4.68
N SER A 37 4.03 16.64 5.05
CA SER A 37 3.94 18.06 5.39
C SER A 37 4.39 18.96 4.24
N ASP A 38 3.87 20.18 4.24
CA ASP A 38 4.35 21.23 3.35
C ASP A 38 5.85 21.47 3.55
N THR A 39 6.50 21.90 2.47
CA THR A 39 7.85 22.47 2.52
C THR A 39 7.79 23.92 2.08
N THR A 40 8.92 24.63 2.10
CA THR A 40 8.98 26.05 1.69
C THR A 40 8.37 26.31 0.30
N ASN A 41 8.45 25.34 -0.62
CA ASN A 41 8.01 25.51 -2.01
C ASN A 41 6.95 24.49 -2.46
N ILE A 42 6.54 23.55 -1.60
CA ILE A 42 5.61 22.48 -1.95
C ILE A 42 4.45 22.51 -0.97
N GLN A 43 3.25 22.69 -1.51
CA GLN A 43 2.00 22.53 -0.76
C GLN A 43 1.41 21.14 -1.02
N VAL A 44 1.20 20.38 0.05
CA VAL A 44 0.55 19.07 0.01
C VAL A 44 -0.96 19.30 0.03
N LEU A 45 -1.62 19.00 -1.09
CA LEU A 45 -3.05 19.22 -1.23
C LEU A 45 -3.89 18.09 -0.63
N ASN A 46 -3.40 16.85 -0.70
CA ASN A 46 -4.07 15.70 -0.12
C ASN A 46 -3.09 14.53 0.05
N THR A 47 -3.34 13.67 1.03
CA THR A 47 -2.59 12.42 1.26
C THR A 47 -3.58 11.28 1.34
N HIS A 48 -3.35 10.22 0.55
CA HIS A 48 -4.14 9.00 0.61
C HIS A 48 -3.22 7.79 0.78
N ILE A 49 -3.67 6.82 1.57
CA ILE A 49 -3.03 5.51 1.65
C ILE A 49 -3.74 4.59 0.65
N LEU A 50 -2.97 4.03 -0.29
CA LEU A 50 -3.49 3.09 -1.28
C LEU A 50 -2.84 1.72 -1.04
N PHE A 51 -3.64 0.74 -0.63
CA PHE A 51 -3.20 -0.64 -0.51
C PHE A 51 -3.50 -1.40 -1.80
N THR A 52 -2.49 -2.05 -2.38
CA THR A 52 -2.67 -2.93 -3.55
C THR A 52 -2.36 -4.36 -3.13
N ARG A 53 -3.34 -5.26 -3.27
CA ARG A 53 -3.17 -6.69 -2.99
C ARG A 53 -2.66 -7.41 -4.23
N PHE A 54 -1.49 -8.02 -4.14
CA PHE A 54 -1.01 -8.96 -5.15
C PHE A 54 -1.42 -10.37 -4.72
N ASN A 55 -2.43 -10.93 -5.39
CA ASN A 55 -2.68 -12.36 -5.31
C ASN A 55 -1.71 -13.05 -6.27
N SER A 56 -0.66 -13.68 -5.76
CA SER A 56 0.05 -14.68 -6.56
C SER A 56 -0.90 -15.84 -6.79
N PRO A 57 -1.24 -16.19 -8.05
CA PRO A 57 -1.93 -17.45 -8.29
C PRO A 57 -1.06 -18.57 -7.70
N LYS A 58 -1.65 -19.42 -6.86
CA LYS A 58 -0.99 -20.66 -6.45
C LYS A 58 -0.69 -21.40 -7.74
N HIS A 59 0.58 -21.66 -8.00
CA HIS A 59 0.97 -22.56 -9.07
C HIS A 59 0.52 -23.95 -8.62
N ASP A 60 -0.64 -24.40 -9.12
CA ASP A 60 -1.11 -25.76 -8.90
C ASP A 60 -0.12 -26.70 -9.62
N ASN A 61 0.88 -27.16 -8.88
CA ASN A 61 1.68 -28.31 -9.26
C ASN A 61 0.81 -29.56 -9.11
N ASN A 62 -0.22 -29.71 -9.96
CA ASN A 62 -0.83 -31.01 -10.22
C ASN A 62 0.12 -31.82 -11.12
N GLY A 63 1.29 -32.12 -10.57
CA GLY A 63 2.21 -33.14 -11.03
C GLY A 63 2.07 -34.35 -10.12
N THR A 64 1.02 -35.14 -10.33
CA THR A 64 1.02 -36.55 -9.93
C THR A 64 0.75 -37.37 -11.17
N SER A 65 1.85 -37.95 -11.66
CA SER A 65 1.90 -39.10 -12.53
C SER A 65 1.11 -40.28 -11.97
N ASN A 66 0.64 -41.09 -12.93
CA ASN A 66 0.10 -42.46 -12.87
C ASN A 66 -1.42 -42.58 -12.93
#